data_AF-A0A917URB2-F1
#
_entry.id   AF-A0A917URB2-F1
#
_cell.length_a   1.000
_cell.length_b   1.000
_cell.length_c   1.000
_cell.angle_alpha   90.00
_cell.angle_beta   90.00
_cell.angle_gamma   90.00
#
_symmetry.space_group_name_H-M   'P 1'
#
loop_
_entity.id
_entity.type
_entity.pdbx_description
1 polymer ?
#
loop_
_entity_poly.entity_id
_entity_poly.type
_entity_poly.pdbx_seq_one_letter_code
_entity_poly.pdbx_strand_id
1 'polypeptide(L)'
;MQCRLLSDKAPDAQDRGNVSNLLAALAHLQKVNGNGKLLQVHGVNISIGHGFDPEWFACGQSPLCVEMGWLVPSGVVVVVAAGNTGYGTVSSKLLGPVATTLALTINDPGNAELAITVGVAHRESPHQYGISYFSSKGPTGDGRRRDTGWATTKGLDPVRRGPHRVSGDPCVRHDPSPQYRDTEG
;
A
#
# COMPACT_ATOMS: atom_id res chain seq x y z
N MET A 1 17.68 -4.96 -19.28
CA MET A 1 17.52 -3.81 -18.36
C MET A 1 17.65 -4.33 -16.93
N GLN A 2 18.33 -3.59 -16.04
CA GLN A 2 18.48 -3.95 -14.62
C GLN A 2 17.82 -2.87 -13.77
N CYS A 3 16.93 -3.26 -12.86
CA CYS A 3 16.33 -2.35 -11.88
C CYS A 3 17.13 -2.38 -10.59
N ARG A 4 17.32 -1.21 -9.97
CA ARG A 4 17.83 -1.10 -8.59
C ARG A 4 16.66 -0.92 -7.64
N LEU A 5 16.66 -1.68 -6.55
CA LEU A 5 15.65 -1.59 -5.51
C LEU A 5 16.07 -0.57 -4.46
N LEU A 6 15.21 0.39 -4.20
CA LEU A 6 15.28 1.26 -3.03
C LEU A 6 14.24 0.74 -2.02
N SER A 7 14.67 0.40 -0.81
CA SER A 7 13.79 -0.08 0.25
C SER A 7 13.69 0.99 1.33
N ASP A 8 12.52 1.60 1.45
CA ASP A 8 12.22 2.49 2.57
C ASP A 8 11.42 1.73 3.63
N LYS A 9 11.92 1.71 4.87
CA LYS A 9 11.32 0.90 5.94
C LYS A 9 10.35 1.76 6.73
N ALA A 10 9.05 1.57 6.48
CA ALA A 10 7.99 2.29 7.17
C ALA A 10 7.51 1.71 8.52
N PRO A 11 7.53 0.38 8.81
CA PRO A 11 6.93 -0.11 10.06
C PRO A 11 7.88 -0.02 11.26
N ASP A 12 7.36 0.57 12.35
CA ASP A 12 7.88 0.40 13.70
C ASP A 12 7.33 -0.90 14.33
N ALA A 13 7.89 -1.35 15.45
CA ALA A 13 7.48 -2.60 16.10
C ALA A 13 6.12 -2.53 16.81
N GLN A 14 5.45 -1.37 16.80
CA GLN A 14 4.22 -1.08 17.55
C GLN A 14 3.03 -0.70 16.67
N ASP A 15 3.14 -0.74 15.33
CA ASP A 15 2.09 -0.42 14.36
C ASP A 15 1.59 1.05 14.42
N ARG A 16 2.23 1.88 15.26
CA ARG A 16 1.85 3.28 15.50
C ARG A 16 2.71 4.20 14.63
N GLY A 17 2.23 4.48 13.42
CA GLY A 17 2.88 5.43 12.52
C GLY A 17 3.14 4.91 11.11
N ASN A 18 2.58 3.76 10.72
CA ASN A 18 2.74 3.23 9.37
C ASN A 18 2.33 4.22 8.28
N VAL A 19 1.23 4.96 8.48
CA VAL A 19 0.75 5.96 7.52
C VAL A 19 1.70 7.15 7.46
N SER A 20 2.09 7.70 8.60
CA SER A 20 3.00 8.85 8.68
C SER A 20 4.40 8.54 8.12
N ASN A 21 4.93 7.35 8.41
CA ASN A 21 6.22 6.91 7.88
C ASN A 21 6.16 6.65 6.37
N LEU A 22 5.05 6.10 5.89
CA LEU A 22 4.84 5.91 4.45
C LEU A 22 4.71 7.26 3.74
N LEU A 23 3.99 8.23 4.30
CA LEU A 23 3.92 9.59 3.78
C LEU A 23 5.30 10.26 3.75
N ALA A 24 6.10 10.10 4.80
CA ALA A 24 7.46 10.64 4.85
C ALA A 24 8.37 10.02 3.75
N ALA A 25 8.25 8.71 3.51
CA ALA A 25 8.96 8.03 2.44
C ALA A 25 8.54 8.51 1.04
N LEU A 26 7.24 8.72 0.82
CA LEU A 26 6.72 9.26 -0.44
C LEU A 26 7.19 10.71 -0.66
N ALA A 27 7.18 11.54 0.39
CA ALA A 27 7.72 12.89 0.34
C ALA A 27 9.23 12.90 0.02
N HIS A 28 9.99 11.96 0.59
CA HIS A 28 11.40 11.79 0.26
C HIS A 28 11.59 11.41 -1.22
N LEU A 29 10.78 10.50 -1.74
CA LEU A 29 10.81 10.12 -3.15
C LEU A 29 10.51 11.33 -4.04
N GLN A 30 9.47 12.11 -3.73
CA GLN A 30 9.16 13.33 -4.47
C GLN A 30 10.36 14.28 -4.50
N LYS A 31 11.08 14.43 -3.39
CA LYS A 31 12.31 15.24 -3.33
C LYS A 31 13.43 14.67 -4.21
N VAL A 32 13.61 13.35 -4.23
CA VAL A 32 14.61 12.68 -5.09
C VAL A 32 14.29 12.91 -6.58
N ASN A 33 13.03 12.79 -6.97
CA ASN A 33 12.59 12.99 -8.35
C ASN A 33 12.47 14.47 -8.75
N GLY A 34 12.21 15.38 -7.81
CA GLY A 34 12.05 16.81 -8.07
C GLY A 34 13.36 17.58 -8.29
N ASN A 35 14.50 17.00 -7.95
CA ASN A 35 15.81 17.66 -8.04
C ASN A 35 16.49 17.57 -9.42
N GLY A 36 15.83 17.02 -10.44
CA GLY A 36 16.44 16.80 -11.76
C GLY A 36 15.45 16.81 -12.93
N LYS A 37 16.00 16.87 -14.16
CA LYS A 37 15.22 16.74 -15.41
C LYS A 37 14.82 15.30 -15.72
N LEU A 38 15.43 14.33 -15.05
CA LEU A 38 15.24 12.91 -15.27
C LEU A 38 14.66 12.27 -14.01
N LEU A 39 13.68 11.40 -14.21
CA LEU A 39 13.07 10.61 -13.15
C LEU A 39 14.10 9.59 -12.63
N GLN A 40 14.41 9.63 -11.33
CA GLN A 40 15.35 8.69 -10.73
C GLN A 40 14.64 7.43 -10.24
N VAL A 41 13.48 7.60 -9.61
CA VAL A 41 12.61 6.54 -9.15
C VAL A 41 11.43 6.42 -10.11
N HIS A 42 11.40 5.32 -10.87
CA HIS A 42 10.42 5.10 -11.93
C HIS A 42 9.12 4.47 -11.43
N GLY A 43 9.16 3.79 -10.28
CA GLY A 43 7.98 3.16 -9.73
C GLY A 43 8.10 2.83 -8.25
N VAL A 44 6.95 2.64 -7.63
CA VAL A 44 6.79 2.36 -6.20
C VAL A 44 5.82 1.21 -6.04
N ASN A 45 6.19 0.25 -5.19
CA ASN A 45 5.31 -0.83 -4.75
C ASN A 45 4.99 -0.64 -3.27
N ILE A 46 3.71 -0.50 -2.94
CA ILE A 46 3.21 -0.31 -1.58
C ILE A 46 2.34 -1.51 -1.22
N SER A 47 2.87 -2.40 -0.38
CA SER A 47 2.18 -3.64 0.05
C SER A 47 1.66 -3.57 1.48
N ILE A 48 1.42 -2.35 1.99
CA ILE A 48 0.78 -2.09 3.27
C ILE A 48 -0.46 -1.23 3.02
N GLY A 49 -1.51 -1.46 3.78
CA GLY A 49 -2.74 -0.69 3.70
C GLY A 49 -3.55 -0.83 4.98
N HIS A 50 -4.43 0.12 5.22
CA HIS A 50 -5.35 0.12 6.36
C HIS A 50 -6.80 0.11 5.87
N GLY A 51 -7.71 -0.25 6.78
CA GLY A 51 -9.14 -0.19 6.49
C GLY A 51 -9.54 1.22 6.04
N PHE A 52 -10.40 1.28 5.04
CA PHE A 52 -11.08 2.51 4.67
C PHE A 52 -12.16 2.81 5.71
N ASP A 53 -12.06 3.95 6.38
CA ASP A 53 -13.10 4.44 7.28
C ASP A 53 -13.85 5.60 6.58
N PRO A 54 -15.11 5.38 6.15
CA PRO A 54 -15.88 6.40 5.44
C PRO A 54 -16.23 7.62 6.30
N GLU A 55 -16.17 7.50 7.63
CA GLU A 55 -16.43 8.63 8.54
C GLU A 55 -15.22 9.58 8.60
N TRP A 56 -14.02 9.09 8.30
CA TRP A 56 -12.78 9.84 8.43
C TRP A 56 -12.36 10.48 7.11
N PHE A 57 -12.58 9.79 5.98
CA PHE A 57 -12.27 10.31 4.64
C PHE A 57 -13.27 9.80 3.61
N ALA A 58 -13.58 10.62 2.60
CA ALA A 58 -14.27 10.13 1.42
C ALA A 58 -13.40 9.08 0.70
N CYS A 59 -14.02 8.13 0.00
CA CYS A 59 -13.29 7.02 -0.62
C CYS A 59 -12.22 7.50 -1.62
N GLY A 60 -10.95 7.17 -1.36
CA GLY A 60 -9.81 7.65 -2.15
C GLY A 60 -9.29 9.03 -1.76
N GLN A 61 -9.71 9.60 -0.62
CA GLN A 61 -9.27 10.89 -0.09
C GLN A 61 -8.45 10.80 1.19
N SER A 62 -8.04 9.59 1.61
CA SER A 62 -7.06 9.49 2.68
C SER A 62 -5.73 10.15 2.27
N PRO A 63 -4.91 10.62 3.22
CA PRO A 63 -3.63 11.28 2.92
C PRO A 63 -2.75 10.48 1.95
N LEU A 64 -2.72 9.14 2.08
CA LEU A 64 -1.99 8.28 1.17
C LEU A 64 -2.59 8.26 -0.24
N CYS A 65 -3.92 8.20 -0.38
CA CYS A 65 -4.55 8.21 -1.70
C CYS A 65 -4.33 9.54 -2.42
N VAL A 66 -4.42 10.66 -1.71
CA VAL A 66 -4.14 12.01 -2.24
C VAL A 66 -2.70 12.10 -2.71
N GLU A 67 -1.75 11.56 -1.95
CA GLU A 67 -0.33 11.54 -2.31
C GLU A 67 -0.07 10.84 -3.66
N MET A 68 -0.80 9.77 -3.96
CA MET A 68 -0.72 9.10 -5.27
C MET A 68 -1.19 9.99 -6.43
N GLY A 69 -2.13 10.91 -6.15
CA GLY A 69 -2.60 11.92 -7.09
C GLY A 69 -1.52 12.89 -7.54
N TRP A 70 -0.44 13.04 -6.78
CA TRP A 70 0.74 13.85 -7.17
C TRP A 70 1.83 12.99 -7.79
N LEU A 71 2.04 11.80 -7.22
CA LEU A 71 3.12 10.91 -7.62
C LEU A 71 2.92 10.34 -9.03
N VAL A 72 1.72 9.87 -9.37
CA VAL A 72 1.47 9.27 -10.68
C VAL A 72 1.61 10.28 -11.84
N PRO A 73 1.03 11.50 -11.76
CA PRO A 73 1.24 12.51 -12.80
C PRO A 73 2.70 12.97 -12.97
N SER A 74 3.54 12.80 -11.94
CA SER A 74 4.99 13.06 -12.06
C SER A 74 5.74 12.05 -12.94
N GLY A 75 5.06 10.99 -13.40
CA GLY A 75 5.61 9.94 -14.26
C GLY A 75 6.01 8.66 -13.50
N VAL A 76 5.73 8.58 -12.20
CA VAL A 76 6.04 7.42 -11.37
C VAL A 76 4.91 6.38 -11.45
N VAL A 77 5.25 5.13 -11.74
CA VAL A 77 4.29 4.02 -11.72
C VAL A 77 4.07 3.57 -10.28
N VAL A 78 2.84 3.71 -9.77
CA VAL A 78 2.49 3.31 -8.41
C VAL A 78 1.65 2.05 -8.42
N VAL A 79 2.11 1.03 -7.70
CA VAL A 79 1.41 -0.24 -7.47
C VAL A 79 1.06 -0.37 -5.99
N VAL A 80 -0.21 -0.64 -5.70
CA VAL A 80 -0.74 -0.75 -4.34
C VAL A 80 -1.51 -2.06 -4.14
N ALA A 81 -1.46 -2.61 -2.94
CA ALA A 81 -2.27 -3.77 -2.59
C ALA A 81 -3.76 -3.40 -2.42
N ALA A 82 -4.66 -4.21 -2.96
CA ALA A 82 -6.11 -4.06 -2.77
C ALA A 82 -6.54 -4.23 -1.30
N GLY A 83 -5.81 -5.04 -0.54
CA GLY A 83 -6.12 -5.40 0.84
C GLY A 83 -6.46 -6.89 1.03
N ASN A 84 -6.59 -7.29 2.29
CA ASN A 84 -6.85 -8.65 2.74
C ASN A 84 -8.17 -8.77 3.54
N THR A 85 -9.11 -7.84 3.31
CA THR A 85 -10.37 -7.71 4.07
C THR A 85 -11.58 -8.25 3.30
N GLY A 86 -11.36 -8.99 2.20
CA GLY A 86 -12.43 -9.48 1.32
C GLY A 86 -13.29 -10.63 1.86
N TYR A 87 -13.09 -11.04 3.12
CA TYR A 87 -13.85 -12.06 3.81
C TYR A 87 -14.07 -11.65 5.26
N GLY A 88 -15.27 -11.87 5.77
CA GLY A 88 -15.61 -11.53 7.14
C GLY A 88 -16.95 -12.10 7.56
N THR A 89 -17.42 -11.66 8.72
CA THR A 89 -18.68 -12.13 9.31
C THR A 89 -19.73 -11.03 9.21
N VAL A 90 -20.88 -11.35 8.62
CA VAL A 90 -22.04 -10.46 8.53
C VAL A 90 -23.12 -10.96 9.49
N SER A 91 -23.71 -10.05 10.26
CA SER A 91 -24.84 -10.40 11.13
C SER A 91 -26.13 -10.39 10.32
N SER A 92 -26.71 -11.58 10.10
CA SER A 92 -28.01 -11.74 9.45
C SER A 92 -29.11 -11.86 10.49
N LYS A 93 -30.21 -11.10 10.31
CA LYS A 93 -31.39 -11.23 11.18
C LYS A 93 -32.02 -12.62 11.13
N LEU A 94 -31.85 -13.36 10.04
CA LEU A 94 -32.47 -14.68 9.83
C LEU A 94 -31.55 -15.83 10.27
N LEU A 95 -30.26 -15.71 10.01
CA LEU A 95 -29.29 -16.81 10.15
C LEU A 95 -28.28 -16.61 11.29
N GLY A 96 -28.35 -15.47 11.99
CA GLY A 96 -27.29 -15.07 12.92
C GLY A 96 -26.00 -14.67 12.18
N PRO A 97 -24.84 -14.72 12.85
CA PRO A 97 -23.55 -14.41 12.22
C PRO A 97 -23.22 -15.43 11.12
N VAL A 98 -23.01 -14.95 9.90
CA VAL A 98 -22.63 -15.76 8.74
C VAL A 98 -21.29 -15.30 8.21
N ALA A 99 -20.34 -16.23 8.06
CA ALA A 99 -19.07 -15.95 7.42
C ALA A 99 -19.25 -15.97 5.89
N THR A 100 -18.82 -14.91 5.21
CA THR A 100 -19.06 -14.73 3.78
C THR A 100 -18.00 -13.84 3.13
N THR A 101 -17.92 -13.90 1.80
CA THR A 101 -17.14 -12.95 1.02
C THR A 101 -17.80 -11.58 1.04
N LEU A 102 -16.98 -10.54 1.21
CA LEU A 102 -17.42 -9.16 1.28
C LEU A 102 -17.05 -8.40 0.01
N ALA A 103 -17.99 -7.60 -0.50
CA ALA A 103 -17.75 -6.58 -1.52
C ALA A 103 -17.41 -5.23 -0.87
N LEU A 104 -16.92 -4.26 -1.65
CA LEU A 104 -16.56 -2.92 -1.16
C LEU A 104 -15.45 -2.92 -0.12
N THR A 105 -14.47 -3.81 -0.27
CA THR A 105 -13.43 -4.07 0.74
C THR A 105 -12.06 -3.57 0.33
N ILE A 106 -11.97 -2.71 -0.68
CA ILE A 106 -10.69 -2.13 -1.07
C ILE A 106 -10.15 -1.25 0.07
N ASN A 107 -8.98 -1.61 0.58
CA ASN A 107 -8.25 -0.87 1.60
C ASN A 107 -7.54 0.34 0.98
N ASP A 108 -7.23 1.34 1.80
CA ASP A 108 -6.34 2.42 1.37
C ASP A 108 -4.88 1.97 1.43
N PRO A 109 -4.01 2.32 0.44
CA PRO A 109 -4.24 3.25 -0.67
C PRO A 109 -4.84 2.66 -1.97
N GLY A 110 -5.41 1.45 -1.96
CA GLY A 110 -6.09 0.83 -3.11
C GLY A 110 -7.29 1.62 -3.65
N ASN A 111 -7.84 2.57 -2.90
CA ASN A 111 -8.90 3.45 -3.39
C ASN A 111 -8.38 4.65 -4.21
N ALA A 112 -7.06 4.88 -4.28
CA ALA A 112 -6.44 5.99 -5.00
C ALA A 112 -6.68 5.91 -6.51
N GLU A 113 -7.22 6.97 -7.13
CA GLU A 113 -7.70 6.95 -8.53
C GLU A 113 -6.66 6.45 -9.53
N LEU A 114 -5.46 7.01 -9.45
CA LEU A 114 -4.41 6.84 -10.45
C LEU A 114 -3.46 5.66 -10.16
N ALA A 115 -3.57 5.00 -9.00
CA ALA A 115 -2.69 3.90 -8.64
C ALA A 115 -3.18 2.55 -9.21
N ILE A 116 -2.24 1.69 -9.58
CA ILE A 116 -2.53 0.32 -10.00
C ILE A 116 -2.83 -0.52 -8.76
N THR A 117 -4.10 -0.88 -8.59
CA THR A 117 -4.55 -1.68 -7.44
C THR A 117 -4.53 -3.16 -7.77
N VAL A 118 -3.82 -3.96 -6.97
CA VAL A 118 -3.56 -5.37 -7.25
C VAL A 118 -4.19 -6.28 -6.20
N GLY A 119 -4.94 -7.27 -6.65
CA GLY A 119 -5.54 -8.32 -5.81
C GLY A 119 -4.66 -9.57 -5.70
N VAL A 120 -5.07 -10.51 -4.85
CA VAL A 120 -4.34 -11.77 -4.63
C VAL A 120 -5.11 -12.94 -5.22
N ALA A 121 -4.46 -13.70 -6.11
CA ALA A 121 -4.96 -14.98 -6.60
C ALA A 121 -4.36 -16.16 -5.81
N HIS A 122 -4.98 -17.33 -5.99
CA HIS A 122 -4.46 -18.58 -5.43
C HIS A 122 -3.01 -18.82 -5.87
N ARG A 123 -2.13 -19.17 -4.92
CA ARG A 123 -0.68 -19.24 -5.12
C ARG A 123 -0.25 -20.28 -6.17
N GLU A 124 -0.82 -21.48 -6.13
CA GLU A 124 -0.33 -22.61 -6.94
C GLU A 124 -1.16 -22.88 -8.21
N SER A 125 -2.50 -22.84 -8.09
CA SER A 125 -3.41 -23.06 -9.21
C SER A 125 -4.41 -21.91 -9.38
N PRO A 126 -3.95 -20.70 -9.75
CA PRO A 126 -4.82 -19.52 -9.93
C PRO A 126 -5.89 -19.71 -11.00
N HIS A 127 -5.61 -20.49 -12.05
CA HIS A 127 -6.60 -20.80 -13.10
C HIS A 127 -7.71 -21.75 -12.62
N GLN A 128 -7.47 -22.52 -11.55
CA GLN A 128 -8.44 -23.47 -11.00
C GLN A 128 -9.22 -22.87 -9.83
N TYR A 129 -8.51 -22.19 -8.92
CA TYR A 129 -9.09 -21.67 -7.68
C TYR A 129 -9.39 -20.17 -7.71
N GLY A 130 -8.94 -19.46 -8.74
CA GLY A 130 -9.23 -18.05 -8.94
C GLY A 130 -8.64 -17.14 -7.85
N ILE A 131 -9.44 -16.14 -7.47
CA ILE A 131 -9.08 -15.09 -6.52
C ILE A 131 -9.13 -15.66 -5.10
N SER A 132 -8.13 -15.35 -4.28
CA SER A 132 -8.10 -15.75 -2.87
C SER A 132 -9.28 -15.16 -2.11
N TYR A 133 -9.93 -15.96 -1.24
CA TYR A 133 -11.15 -15.54 -0.54
C TYR A 133 -10.95 -14.24 0.27
N PHE A 134 -9.77 -14.06 0.89
CA PHE A 134 -9.41 -12.87 1.66
C PHE A 134 -9.04 -11.66 0.81
N SER A 135 -8.78 -11.82 -0.49
CA SER A 135 -8.45 -10.67 -1.35
C SER A 135 -9.62 -9.70 -1.33
N SER A 136 -9.33 -8.44 -1.03
CA SER A 136 -10.28 -7.34 -1.11
C SER A 136 -10.89 -7.27 -2.52
N LYS A 137 -12.17 -6.92 -2.58
CA LYS A 137 -13.01 -6.96 -3.77
C LYS A 137 -13.60 -5.58 -4.03
N GLY A 138 -13.59 -5.21 -5.31
CA GLY A 138 -14.24 -3.99 -5.79
C GLY A 138 -15.77 -4.05 -5.70
N PRO A 139 -16.46 -2.96 -6.11
CA PRO A 139 -15.88 -1.65 -6.42
C PRO A 139 -15.29 -0.98 -5.17
N THR A 140 -14.73 0.23 -5.30
CA THR A 140 -14.40 1.07 -4.15
C THR A 140 -15.65 1.37 -3.32
N GLY A 141 -15.50 1.85 -2.08
CA GLY A 141 -16.63 2.20 -1.21
C GLY A 141 -17.61 3.22 -1.81
N ASP A 142 -17.15 4.08 -2.72
CA ASP A 142 -17.96 5.04 -3.48
C ASP A 142 -18.45 4.52 -4.84
N GLY A 143 -18.22 3.24 -5.16
CA GLY A 143 -18.76 2.58 -6.35
C GLY A 143 -17.92 2.70 -7.62
N ARG A 144 -16.73 3.32 -7.57
CA ARG A 144 -15.81 3.32 -8.72
C ARG A 144 -15.31 1.92 -9.00
N ARG A 145 -15.27 1.56 -10.29
CA ARG A 145 -14.76 0.27 -10.71
C ARG A 145 -13.28 0.17 -10.34
N ARG A 146 -12.95 -0.88 -9.59
CA ARG A 146 -11.59 -1.37 -9.44
C ARG A 146 -11.56 -2.75 -10.01
N ASP A 147 -10.97 -2.86 -11.19
CA ASP A 147 -10.58 -4.15 -11.73
C ASP A 147 -9.36 -4.57 -10.91
N THR A 148 -9.57 -5.26 -9.80
CA THR A 148 -8.47 -5.87 -9.04
C THR A 148 -7.90 -6.98 -9.92
N GLY A 149 -6.99 -6.61 -10.83
CA GLY A 149 -6.27 -7.54 -11.68
C GLY A 149 -5.66 -8.63 -10.81
N TRP A 150 -5.84 -9.88 -11.23
CA TRP A 150 -5.20 -11.03 -10.60
C TRP A 150 -3.67 -10.86 -10.78
N ALA A 151 -2.92 -10.67 -9.70
CA ALA A 151 -1.50 -10.98 -9.71
C ALA A 151 -1.32 -12.37 -9.14
N THR A 152 -0.84 -13.31 -9.97
CA THR A 152 -0.45 -14.64 -9.49
C THR A 152 0.79 -14.51 -8.61
N THR A 153 0.69 -14.84 -7.33
CA THR A 153 1.84 -14.90 -6.40
C THR A 153 2.68 -16.19 -6.57
N LYS A 154 2.78 -16.73 -7.78
CA LYS A 154 3.68 -17.86 -8.05
C LYS A 154 5.13 -17.40 -7.91
N GLY A 155 5.85 -17.95 -6.94
CA GLY A 155 7.32 -17.90 -6.89
C GLY A 155 7.96 -16.79 -6.04
N LEU A 156 7.21 -16.06 -5.20
CA LEU A 156 7.85 -15.33 -4.10
C LEU A 156 8.19 -16.32 -2.98
N ASP A 157 9.30 -17.04 -3.13
CA ASP A 157 10.05 -17.44 -1.94
C ASP A 157 10.51 -16.14 -1.28
N PRO A 158 10.17 -15.88 -0.01
CA PRO A 158 10.79 -14.77 0.70
C PRO A 158 12.29 -15.03 0.64
N VAL A 159 13.06 -14.07 0.13
CA VAL A 159 14.52 -14.11 0.27
C VAL A 159 14.80 -14.23 1.76
N ARG A 160 15.12 -15.43 2.24
CA ARG A 160 15.74 -15.62 3.55
C ARG A 160 17.01 -14.81 3.48
N ARG A 161 17.10 -13.74 4.29
CA ARG A 161 18.31 -12.91 4.39
C ARG A 161 19.47 -13.79 4.84
N GLY A 162 20.23 -14.33 3.89
CA GLY A 162 21.62 -14.70 4.11
C GLY A 162 22.46 -13.44 4.36
N PRO A 163 23.63 -13.55 4.98
CA PRO A 163 24.45 -12.41 5.35
C PRO A 163 25.12 -11.82 4.10
N HIS A 164 24.37 -11.06 3.30
CA HIS A 164 24.96 -10.23 2.27
C HIS A 164 25.46 -8.94 2.92
N ARG A 165 26.79 -8.78 2.94
CA ARG A 165 27.43 -7.49 3.19
C ARG A 165 26.89 -6.49 2.18
N VAL A 166 26.09 -5.55 2.67
CA VAL A 166 25.88 -4.26 2.00
C VAL A 166 27.27 -3.65 1.86
N SER A 167 27.78 -3.55 0.63
CA SER A 167 28.93 -2.71 0.34
C SER A 167 28.53 -1.29 0.74
N GLY A 168 29.21 -0.78 1.77
CA GLY A 168 28.84 0.46 2.43
C GLY A 168 28.95 1.65 1.51
N ASP A 169 27.80 2.17 1.11
CA ASP A 169 27.57 3.61 1.09
C ASP A 169 26.71 3.92 2.32
N PRO A 170 27.08 4.90 3.16
CA PRO A 170 26.44 5.10 4.44
C PRO A 170 24.98 5.51 4.21
N CYS A 171 24.05 4.69 4.72
CA CYS A 171 22.71 5.14 5.04
C CYS A 171 22.83 6.53 5.69
N VAL A 172 22.30 7.56 5.02
CA VAL A 172 22.22 8.91 5.57
C VAL A 172 21.44 8.77 6.87
N ARG A 173 22.15 8.86 8.00
CA ARG A 173 21.54 8.91 9.32
C ARG A 173 20.79 10.23 9.39
N HIS A 174 19.46 10.16 9.35
CA HIS A 174 18.64 11.29 9.74
C HIS A 174 18.80 11.49 11.24
N ASP A 175 19.37 12.64 11.61
CA ASP A 175 19.41 13.17 12.97
C ASP A 175 17.96 13.38 13.44
N PRO A 176 17.56 12.93 14.64
CA PRO A 176 16.22 13.20 15.17
C PRO A 176 15.98 14.73 15.23
N SER A 177 14.92 15.18 14.56
CA SER A 177 14.45 16.55 14.62
C SER A 177 14.24 17.00 16.08
N PRO A 178 14.58 18.26 16.45
CA PRO A 178 14.46 18.74 17.81
C PRO A 178 13.00 18.79 18.25
N GLN A 179 12.75 18.26 19.46
CA GLN A 179 11.45 18.31 20.14
C GLN A 179 11.00 19.77 20.30
N TYR A 180 9.86 20.12 19.73
CA TYR A 180 9.15 21.36 20.03
C TYR A 180 8.56 21.21 21.45
N ARG A 181 9.11 21.96 22.41
CA ARG A 181 8.52 22.12 23.74
C ARG A 181 7.41 23.15 23.64
N ASP A 182 6.18 22.73 23.87
CA ASP A 182 5.07 23.65 24.12
C ASP A 182 5.34 24.38 25.45
N THR A 183 5.50 25.70 25.37
CA THR A 183 5.48 26.60 26.51
C THR A 183 4.15 27.34 26.52
N GLU A 184 3.25 26.95 27.41
CA GLU A 184 2.14 27.77 27.93
C GLU A 184 2.03 27.38 29.42
N GLY A 185 1.97 28.28 30.41
CA GLY A 185 1.15 29.47 30.48
C GLY A 185 0.15 29.23 31.60
#